data_AF-G9L0H5-F1
#
_entry.id   AF-G9L0H5-F1
#
_cell.length_a   1.000
_cell.length_b   1.000
_cell.length_c   1.000
_cell.angle_alpha   90.00
_cell.angle_beta   90.00
_cell.angle_gamma   90.00
#
_symmetry.space_group_name_H-M   'P 1'
#
loop_
_entity.id
_entity.type
_entity.pdbx_description
1 polymer ?
#
loop_
_entity_poly.entity_id
_entity_poly.type
_entity_poly.pdbx_seq_one_letter_code
_entity_poly.pdbx_strand_id
1 'polypeptide(L)'
;VLQLFSINIKSSNGGSKTSPALCQWSEVMNHPGLVCCVQQTTGVPLVVMVKPDTFLIQEIKTLPAKAKIQDMVAIRHTACNEQQRTTMILLCEDGSLRIYMANVENTSYWLRLQPSLQPLQPSSVISIMKPVRKRKTATVTTRTSS
;
A
#
# COMPACT_ATOMS: atom_id res chain seq x y z
N VAL A 1 2.29 -20.39 -19.24
CA VAL A 1 2.45 -19.34 -20.27
C VAL A 1 2.01 -18.03 -19.65
N LEU A 2 2.86 -17.00 -19.62
CA LEU A 2 2.47 -15.68 -19.11
C LEU A 2 1.63 -14.98 -20.18
N GLN A 3 0.39 -14.62 -19.86
CA GLN A 3 -0.47 -13.84 -20.73
C GLN A 3 -0.21 -12.36 -20.47
N LEU A 4 0.54 -11.73 -21.37
CA LEU A 4 0.83 -10.30 -21.32
C LEU A 4 -0.24 -9.54 -22.12
N PHE A 5 -0.69 -8.40 -21.59
CA PHE A 5 -1.55 -7.47 -22.33
C PHE A 5 -0.88 -6.10 -22.40
N SER A 6 -1.08 -5.41 -23.53
CA SER A 6 -0.58 -4.05 -23.73
C SER A 6 -1.42 -3.05 -22.95
N ILE A 7 -0.75 -2.17 -22.19
CA ILE A 7 -1.37 -1.00 -21.57
C ILE A 7 -1.19 0.18 -22.53
N ASN A 8 -2.28 0.60 -23.17
CA ASN A 8 -2.28 1.75 -24.08
C ASN A 8 -2.57 3.04 -23.32
N ILE A 9 -1.57 3.93 -23.26
CA ILE A 9 -1.71 5.25 -22.65
C ILE A 9 -2.14 6.21 -23.76
N LYS A 10 -3.33 6.78 -23.62
CA LYS A 10 -3.84 7.81 -24.54
C LYS A 10 -3.29 9.16 -24.13
N SER A 11 -2.55 9.81 -25.01
CA SER A 11 -2.13 11.21 -24.80
C SER A 11 -3.36 12.11 -24.76
N SER A 12 -3.44 12.97 -23.74
CA SER A 12 -4.49 13.99 -23.62
C SER A 12 -4.53 14.99 -24.79
N ASN A 13 -3.50 15.06 -25.64
CA ASN A 13 -3.32 16.12 -26.64
C ASN A 13 -3.49 15.67 -28.10
N GLY A 14 -4.21 14.59 -28.38
CA GLY A 14 -4.72 14.28 -29.74
C GLY A 14 -3.67 14.09 -30.86
N GLY A 15 -2.39 13.95 -30.52
CA GLY A 15 -1.29 13.93 -31.50
C GLY A 15 -0.47 12.65 -31.46
N SER A 16 -0.47 11.92 -32.58
CA SER A 16 0.33 10.73 -32.94
C SER A 16 -0.20 9.36 -32.52
N LYS A 17 0.00 8.38 -33.43
CA LYS A 17 -0.46 6.98 -33.37
C LYS A 17 0.37 6.09 -32.42
N THR A 18 1.31 6.67 -31.69
CA THR A 18 2.25 5.94 -30.83
C THR A 18 2.02 6.34 -29.38
N SER A 19 1.56 5.40 -28.56
CA SER A 19 1.50 5.60 -27.11
C SER A 19 2.90 5.93 -26.58
N PRO A 20 3.04 6.95 -25.74
CA PRO A 20 4.34 7.37 -25.29
C PRO A 20 4.94 6.34 -24.34
N ALA A 21 6.24 6.08 -24.48
CA ALA A 21 6.94 5.11 -23.64
C ALA A 21 7.09 5.63 -22.20
N LEU A 22 6.97 4.72 -21.23
CA LEU A 22 7.23 4.99 -19.82
C LEU A 22 8.66 4.54 -19.46
N CYS A 23 9.37 5.37 -18.72
CA CYS A 23 10.68 5.07 -18.18
C CYS A 23 10.73 5.32 -16.66
N GLN A 24 11.83 4.89 -16.03
CA GLN A 24 12.11 5.12 -14.61
C GLN A 24 10.95 4.71 -13.69
N TRP A 25 10.28 3.61 -14.03
CA TRP A 25 9.15 3.15 -13.24
C TRP A 25 9.64 2.54 -11.93
N SER A 26 8.93 2.84 -10.86
CA SER A 26 9.22 2.32 -9.51
C SER A 26 7.92 2.11 -8.74
N GLU A 27 7.85 1.01 -8.01
CA GLU A 27 6.73 0.77 -7.10
C GLU A 27 6.93 1.57 -5.81
N VAL A 28 5.84 2.10 -5.26
CA VAL A 28 5.87 2.79 -3.97
C VAL A 28 6.00 1.76 -2.85
N MET A 29 7.09 1.86 -2.10
CA MET A 29 7.33 1.00 -0.94
C MET A 29 6.17 1.05 0.04
N ASN A 30 5.73 -0.12 0.51
CA ASN A 30 4.60 -0.28 1.43
C ASN A 30 3.25 0.22 0.91
N HIS A 31 3.11 0.48 -0.39
CA HIS A 31 1.84 0.82 -1.02
C HIS A 31 1.62 -0.04 -2.28
N PRO A 32 1.22 -1.32 -2.13
CA PRO A 32 1.16 -2.28 -3.23
C PRO A 32 0.28 -1.80 -4.38
N GLY A 33 0.75 -2.05 -5.61
CA GLY A 33 0.01 -1.72 -6.84
C GLY A 33 0.01 -0.24 -7.21
N LEU A 34 0.71 0.62 -6.46
CA LEU A 34 0.92 2.01 -6.84
C LEU A 34 2.33 2.16 -7.43
N VAL A 35 2.41 2.61 -8.68
CA VAL A 35 3.65 2.74 -9.45
C VAL A 35 3.82 4.17 -9.92
N CYS A 36 4.99 4.74 -9.70
CA CYS A 36 5.39 6.02 -10.26
C CYS A 36 6.23 5.76 -11.52
N CYS A 37 6.07 6.59 -12.54
CA CYS A 37 6.84 6.49 -13.77
C CYS A 37 6.91 7.86 -14.47
N VAL A 38 7.82 8.00 -15.44
CA VAL A 38 7.97 9.22 -16.21
C VAL A 38 7.72 8.91 -17.68
N GLN A 39 7.03 9.82 -18.38
CA GLN A 39 6.90 9.73 -19.82
C GLN A 39 8.22 10.09 -20.49
N GLN A 40 8.78 9.16 -21.27
CA GLN A 40 10.12 9.30 -21.86
C GLN A 40 10.26 10.55 -22.76
N THR A 41 9.21 10.88 -23.51
CA THR A 41 9.26 11.97 -24.50
C THR A 41 9.01 13.35 -23.90
N THR A 42 8.20 13.46 -22.85
CA THR A 42 7.76 14.75 -22.29
C THR A 42 8.35 15.03 -20.91
N GLY A 43 8.89 14.02 -20.22
CA GLY A 43 9.34 14.14 -18.84
C GLY A 43 8.19 14.29 -17.83
N VAL A 44 6.94 14.10 -18.25
CA VAL A 44 5.77 14.25 -17.37
C VAL A 44 5.72 13.07 -16.39
N PRO A 45 5.65 13.31 -15.08
CA PRO A 45 5.47 12.25 -14.09
C PRO A 45 4.03 11.72 -14.11
N LEU A 46 3.90 10.40 -14.03
CA LEU A 46 2.63 9.70 -13.95
C LEU A 46 2.60 8.79 -12.73
N VAL A 47 1.40 8.66 -12.17
CA VAL A 47 1.10 7.68 -11.13
C VAL A 47 0.09 6.68 -11.69
N VAL A 48 0.41 5.39 -11.55
CA VAL A 48 -0.43 4.27 -11.99
C VAL A 48 -0.88 3.48 -10.79
N MET A 49 -2.19 3.34 -10.61
CA MET A 49 -2.78 2.42 -9.65
C MET A 49 -3.26 1.16 -10.37
N VAL A 50 -2.57 0.05 -10.18
CA VAL A 50 -2.89 -1.25 -10.77
C VAL A 50 -3.89 -1.98 -9.87
N LYS A 51 -4.95 -2.51 -10.46
CA LYS A 51 -5.94 -3.39 -9.82
C LYS A 51 -6.05 -4.67 -10.69
N PRO A 52 -6.69 -5.76 -10.21
CA PRO A 52 -6.77 -7.01 -10.97
C PRO A 52 -7.38 -6.83 -12.37
N ASP A 53 -8.48 -6.08 -12.48
CA ASP A 53 -9.25 -5.97 -13.72
C ASP A 53 -9.06 -4.64 -14.45
N THR A 54 -8.35 -3.69 -13.83
CA THR A 54 -8.26 -2.31 -14.34
C THR A 54 -7.04 -1.61 -13.78
N PHE A 55 -6.67 -0.49 -14.39
CA PHE A 55 -5.66 0.40 -13.87
C PHE A 55 -6.15 1.84 -13.98
N LEU A 56 -5.71 2.68 -13.04
CA LEU A 56 -5.93 4.13 -13.09
C LEU A 56 -4.59 4.79 -13.40
N ILE A 57 -4.58 5.76 -14.31
CA ILE A 57 -3.38 6.56 -14.62
C ILE A 57 -3.70 8.02 -14.35
N GLN A 58 -2.80 8.70 -13.67
CA GLN A 58 -2.88 10.13 -13.43
C GLN A 58 -1.57 10.81 -13.85
N GLU A 59 -1.67 11.72 -14.81
CA GLU A 59 -0.59 12.66 -15.13
C GLU A 59 -0.51 13.74 -14.05
N ILE A 60 0.71 14.00 -13.57
CA ILE A 60 0.94 15.02 -12.56
C ILE A 60 1.44 16.28 -13.25
N LYS A 61 0.52 17.25 -13.41
CA LYS A 61 0.81 18.54 -14.01
C LYS A 61 1.50 19.45 -12.98
N THR A 62 2.70 19.91 -13.31
CA THR A 62 3.40 20.94 -12.53
C THR A 62 3.00 22.34 -13.00
N LEU A 63 3.01 23.32 -12.10
CA LEU A 63 2.74 24.72 -12.39
C LEU A 63 3.91 25.59 -11.91
N PRO A 64 4.67 26.25 -12.80
CA PRO A 64 4.39 26.41 -14.24
C PRO A 64 4.60 25.10 -15.03
N ALA A 65 3.80 24.92 -16.09
CA ALA A 65 3.77 23.72 -16.92
C ALA A 65 5.10 23.41 -17.66
N LYS A 66 6.09 24.30 -17.56
CA LYS A 66 7.43 24.13 -18.14
C LYS A 66 8.49 23.70 -17.12
N ALA A 67 8.15 23.52 -15.85
CA ALA A 67 9.10 23.06 -14.84
C ALA A 67 9.57 21.64 -15.17
N LYS A 68 10.85 21.50 -15.51
CA LYS A 68 11.48 20.20 -15.77
C LYS A 68 11.72 19.48 -14.47
N ILE A 69 11.41 18.18 -14.46
CA ILE A 69 11.62 17.30 -13.31
C ILE A 69 13.06 16.79 -13.35
N GLN A 70 13.81 17.06 -12.30
CA GLN A 70 15.15 16.53 -12.07
C GLN A 70 15.08 15.17 -11.39
N ASP A 71 14.23 15.04 -10.37
CA ASP A 71 14.05 13.80 -9.62
C ASP A 71 12.62 13.64 -9.10
N MET A 72 12.22 12.39 -8.89
CA MET A 72 10.91 12.01 -8.38
C MET A 72 11.05 10.87 -7.39
N VAL A 73 10.47 11.06 -6.21
CA VAL A 73 10.37 10.00 -5.21
C VAL A 73 8.94 9.91 -4.68
N ALA A 74 8.47 8.70 -4.44
CA ALA A 74 7.21 8.48 -3.75
C ALA A 74 7.47 7.70 -2.47
N ILE A 75 6.94 8.22 -1.37
CA ILE A 75 7.14 7.65 -0.04
C ILE A 75 5.79 7.44 0.64
N ARG A 76 5.70 6.34 1.40
CA ARG A 76 4.62 6.13 2.36
C ARG A 76 5.12 6.41 3.76
N HIS A 77 4.41 7.24 4.51
CA HIS A 77 4.79 7.68 5.84
C HIS A 77 3.58 7.79 6.76
N THR A 78 3.81 7.78 8.07
CA THR A 78 2.80 8.05 9.08
C THR A 78 2.60 9.56 9.20
N ALA A 79 1.38 10.05 8.96
CA ALA A 79 1.03 11.46 9.15
C ALA A 79 0.71 11.76 10.63
N CYS A 80 0.52 13.03 10.97
CA CYS A 80 0.32 13.53 12.34
C CYS A 80 -0.87 12.90 13.08
N ASN A 81 -1.81 12.27 12.37
CA ASN A 81 -2.99 11.60 12.91
C ASN A 81 -2.85 10.06 12.91
N GLU A 82 -1.62 9.55 12.93
CA GLU A 82 -1.27 8.12 12.82
C GLU A 82 -1.75 7.45 11.52
N GLN A 83 -2.27 8.24 10.57
CA GLN A 83 -2.76 7.74 9.31
C GLN A 83 -1.60 7.53 8.35
N GLN A 84 -1.55 6.36 7.73
CA GLN A 84 -0.59 6.10 6.67
C GLN A 84 -0.98 6.87 5.41
N ARG A 85 -0.04 7.65 4.89
CA ARG A 85 -0.23 8.48 3.70
C ARG A 85 0.90 8.26 2.71
N THR A 86 0.58 8.43 1.44
CA THR A 86 1.57 8.34 0.37
C THR A 86 1.70 9.69 -0.31
N THR A 87 2.94 10.18 -0.37
CA THR A 87 3.28 11.44 -0.99
C THR A 87 4.31 11.23 -2.07
N MET A 88 4.06 11.85 -3.23
CA MET A 88 5.05 12.00 -4.28
C MET A 88 5.71 13.36 -4.15
N ILE A 89 7.04 13.38 -4.17
CA ILE A 89 7.88 14.56 -4.09
C ILE A 89 8.61 14.69 -5.42
N LEU A 90 8.47 15.85 -6.06
CA LEU A 90 9.19 16.20 -7.27
C LEU A 90 10.23 17.26 -6.95
N LEU A 91 11.48 17.01 -7.37
CA LEU A 91 12.53 18.01 -7.46
C LEU A 91 12.56 18.55 -8.87
N CYS A 92 12.37 19.86 -9.03
CA CYS A 92 12.44 20.53 -10.32
C CYS A 92 13.84 21.12 -10.53
N GLU A 93 14.26 21.28 -11.79
CA GLU A 93 15.58 21.87 -12.14
C GLU A 93 15.74 23.33 -11.67
N ASP A 94 14.63 24.04 -11.43
CA ASP A 94 14.63 25.39 -10.84
C ASP A 94 14.89 25.39 -9.32
N GLY A 95 15.14 24.22 -8.73
CA GLY A 95 15.34 24.01 -7.31
C GLY A 95 14.04 23.94 -6.50
N SER A 96 12.87 24.04 -7.14
CA SER A 96 11.60 23.95 -6.43
C SER A 96 11.27 22.50 -6.05
N LEU A 97 10.72 22.35 -4.84
CA LEU A 97 10.15 21.09 -4.36
C LEU A 97 8.63 21.15 -4.44
N ARG A 98 8.02 20.10 -4.99
CA ARG A 98 6.56 19.97 -5.10
C ARG A 98 6.11 18.67 -4.45
N ILE A 99 5.10 18.76 -3.60
CA ILE A 99 4.60 17.63 -2.82
C ILE A 99 3.15 17.37 -3.20
N TYR A 100 2.86 16.15 -3.66
CA TYR A 100 1.55 15.69 -4.04
C TYR A 100 1.12 14.55 -3.12
N MET A 101 -0.09 14.63 -2.57
CA MET A 101 -0.66 13.60 -1.72
C MET A 101 -1.53 12.67 -2.55
N ALA A 102 -1.33 11.36 -2.42
CA ALA A 102 -2.19 10.36 -3.03
C ALA A 102 -3.58 10.40 -2.39
N ASN A 103 -4.63 10.25 -3.20
CA ASN A 103 -5.97 10.09 -2.68
C ASN A 103 -6.19 8.65 -2.24
N VAL A 104 -6.33 8.47 -0.91
CA VAL A 104 -6.53 7.19 -0.24
C VAL A 104 -7.72 6.42 -0.85
N GLU A 105 -8.81 7.08 -1.22
CA GLU A 105 -9.99 6.40 -1.77
C GLU A 105 -9.70 5.72 -3.12
N ASN A 106 -8.90 6.38 -3.96
CA ASN A 106 -8.60 5.92 -5.31
C ASN A 106 -7.44 4.92 -5.36
N THR A 107 -6.45 5.10 -4.48
CA THR A 107 -5.21 4.31 -4.50
C THR A 107 -5.18 3.17 -3.47
N SER A 108 -6.04 3.14 -2.46
CA SER A 108 -5.92 2.13 -1.38
C SER A 108 -6.58 0.79 -1.67
N TYR A 109 -6.74 0.37 -2.93
CA TYR A 109 -7.41 -0.91 -3.24
C TYR A 109 -6.74 -2.10 -2.53
N TRP A 110 -5.42 -2.28 -2.73
CA TRP A 110 -4.68 -3.39 -2.10
C TRP A 110 -4.46 -3.20 -0.61
N LEU A 111 -4.35 -1.95 -0.15
CA LEU A 111 -4.25 -1.64 1.28
C LEU A 111 -5.54 -1.98 2.03
N ARG A 112 -6.71 -1.84 1.39
CA ARG A 112 -7.99 -2.25 1.96
C ARG A 112 -8.18 -3.77 1.98
N LEU A 113 -7.48 -4.50 1.11
CA LEU A 113 -7.49 -5.96 1.10
C LEU A 113 -6.60 -6.56 2.18
N GLN A 114 -5.74 -5.75 2.82
CA GLN A 114 -5.06 -6.17 4.03
C GLN A 114 -6.13 -6.45 5.09
N PRO A 115 -6.09 -7.62 5.77
CA PRO A 115 -7.06 -7.94 6.80
C PRO A 115 -7.11 -6.75 7.74
N SER A 116 -8.30 -6.18 7.87
CA SER A 116 -8.56 -5.19 8.90
C SER A 116 -7.93 -5.74 10.17
N LEU A 117 -6.91 -5.04 10.68
CA LEU A 117 -6.68 -4.98 12.11
C LEU A 117 -7.90 -4.25 12.70
N GLN A 118 -9.08 -4.86 12.56
CA GLN A 118 -9.98 -4.96 13.66
C GLN A 118 -9.10 -5.58 14.74
N PRO A 119 -8.86 -4.90 15.86
CA PRO A 119 -8.40 -5.63 17.01
C PRO A 119 -9.45 -6.73 17.16
N LEU A 120 -9.08 -7.97 16.85
CA LEU A 120 -9.61 -9.09 17.59
C LEU A 120 -9.29 -8.70 19.03
N GLN A 121 -10.24 -8.02 19.69
CA GLN A 121 -10.38 -8.14 21.12
C GLN A 121 -10.26 -9.64 21.34
N PRO A 122 -9.27 -10.13 22.11
CA PRO A 122 -9.19 -11.54 22.42
C PRO A 122 -10.43 -11.88 23.25
N SER A 123 -11.54 -12.20 22.59
CA SER A 123 -12.66 -12.96 23.14
C SER A 123 -12.25 -14.42 23.19
N SER A 124 -11.11 -14.67 23.81
CA SER A 124 -10.84 -15.91 24.50
C SER A 124 -10.45 -15.46 25.89
N VAL A 125 -11.46 -15.31 26.74
CA VAL A 125 -11.27 -15.54 28.16
C VAL A 125 -10.71 -16.95 28.23
N ILE A 126 -9.38 -17.07 28.29
CA ILE A 126 -8.74 -18.28 28.77
C ILE A 126 -9.29 -18.41 30.19
N SER A 127 -10.31 -19.25 30.34
CA SER A 127 -10.74 -19.72 31.64
C SER A 127 -9.55 -20.44 32.22
N ILE A 128 -8.73 -19.72 33.00
CA ILE A 128 -7.75 -20.28 33.91
C ILE A 128 -8.54 -21.17 34.85
N MET A 129 -8.68 -22.45 34.50
CA MET A 129 -9.10 -23.45 35.46
C MET A 129 -8.01 -23.48 36.53
N LYS A 130 -8.32 -22.87 37.67
CA LYS A 130 -7.48 -22.91 38.86
C LYS A 130 -7.09 -24.37 39.12
N PRO A 131 -5.82 -24.67 39.43
CA PRO A 131 -5.41 -26.03 39.76
C PRO A 131 -6.24 -26.53 40.95
N VAL A 132 -6.97 -27.63 40.77
CA VAL A 132 -7.64 -28.32 41.86
C VAL A 132 -6.57 -28.79 42.84
N ARG A 133 -6.56 -28.18 44.03
CA ARG A 133 -5.81 -28.70 45.18
C ARG A 133 -6.24 -30.15 45.40
N LYS A 134 -5.35 -31.11 45.14
CA LYS A 134 -5.56 -32.52 45.48
C LYS A 134 -5.82 -32.62 46.98
N ARG A 135 -7.07 -32.92 47.34
CA ARG A 135 -7.46 -33.29 48.71
C ARG A 135 -6.96 -34.70 48.98
N LYS A 136 -6.13 -34.88 50.00
CA LYS A 136 -5.78 -36.20 50.54
C LYS A 136 -7.05 -36.84 51.09
N THR A 137 -7.40 -38.02 50.59
CA THR A 137 -8.41 -38.89 51.22
C THR A 137 -7.68 -40.07 51.84
N ALA A 138 -7.87 -40.24 53.15
CA ALA A 138 -7.34 -41.34 53.93
C ALA A 138 -8.01 -42.66 53.50
N THR A 139 -7.19 -43.66 53.18
CA THR A 139 -7.65 -45.03 52.94
C THR A 139 -7.93 -45.69 54.28
N VAL A 140 -9.20 -45.97 54.55
CA VAL A 140 -9.61 -46.89 55.62
C VAL A 140 -9.64 -48.29 55.02
N THR A 141 -8.68 -49.12 55.39
CA THR A 141 -8.67 -50.55 55.05
C THR A 141 -9.11 -51.36 56.27
N THR A 142 -10.11 -52.20 56.03
CA THR A 142 -10.78 -53.13 56.92
C THR A 142 -9.85 -54.17 57.55
N ARG A 143 -10.03 -54.39 58.86
CA ARG A 143 -9.51 -55.55 59.62
C ARG A 143 -10.38 -56.78 59.34
N THR A 144 -9.77 -57.89 58.94
CA THR A 144 -10.26 -59.25 59.22
C THR A 144 -9.06 -60.11 59.59
N SER A 145 -9.15 -60.68 60.78
CA SER A 145 -8.20 -61.52 61.48
C SER A 145 -8.25 -62.98 61.01
N SER A 146 -7.10 -63.63 61.06
CA SER A 146 -6.95 -65.07 61.32
C SER A 146 -5.97 -65.22 62.47
#